data_AF-A0A1L3MS97-F1
#
_entry.id   AF-A0A1L3MS97-F1
#
_cell.length_a   1.000
_cell.length_b   1.000
_cell.length_c   1.000
_cell.angle_alpha   90.00
_cell.angle_beta   90.00
_cell.angle_gamma   90.00
#
_symmetry.space_group_name_H-M   'P 1'
#
loop_
_entity.id
_entity.type
_entity.pdbx_description
1 polymer ?
#
loop_
_entity_poly.entity_id
_entity_poly.type
_entity_poly.pdbx_seq_one_letter_code
_entity_poly.pdbx_strand_id
1 'polypeptide(L)'
;MSDNKLFIEELKYLVENDLSLTEFNLNQLQERFNKSPLFISNLYQLISNNKLFLPFFQNIESAVYDCLIHEEMNNDKTYYGATLHVAELFDTTQTYIKCKVNHLYKENKKAG
;
A
#
# COMPACT_ATOMS: atom_id res chain seq x y z
N MET A 1 -2.07 12.08 -10.76
CA MET A 1 -2.09 10.84 -9.93
C MET A 1 -0.97 11.00 -8.92
N SER A 2 -1.13 10.67 -7.63
CA SER A 2 -0.02 10.74 -6.67
C SER A 2 1.02 9.67 -7.02
N ASP A 3 2.31 9.96 -6.82
CA ASP A 3 3.40 9.01 -7.06
C ASP A 3 3.21 7.72 -6.25
N ASN A 4 2.68 7.82 -5.03
CA ASN A 4 2.32 6.66 -4.19
C ASN A 4 1.25 5.77 -4.83
N LYS A 5 0.23 6.36 -5.46
CA LYS A 5 -0.78 5.56 -6.16
C LYS A 5 -0.16 4.83 -7.36
N LEU A 6 0.65 5.52 -8.16
CA LEU A 6 1.33 4.91 -9.30
C LEU A 6 2.27 3.77 -8.86
N PHE A 7 3.04 3.99 -7.80
CA PHE A 7 3.91 2.98 -7.20
C PHE A 7 3.15 1.71 -6.80
N ILE A 8 2.02 1.86 -6.10
CA ILE A 8 1.20 0.71 -5.68
C ILE A 8 0.59 -0.01 -6.90
N GLU A 9 0.12 0.73 -7.90
CA GLU A 9 -0.45 0.14 -9.13
C GLU A 9 0.61 -0.62 -9.94
N GLU A 10 1.87 -0.18 -9.96
CA GLU A 10 2.95 -0.92 -10.61
C GLU A 10 3.29 -2.22 -9.88
N LEU A 11 3.32 -2.21 -8.55
CA LEU A 11 3.47 -3.43 -7.78
C LEU A 11 2.29 -4.39 -7.99
N LYS A 12 1.06 -3.85 -8.00
CA LYS A 12 -0.14 -4.61 -8.30
C LYS A 12 -0.05 -5.24 -9.69
N TYR A 13 0.38 -4.49 -10.71
CA TYR A 13 0.56 -5.00 -12.06
C TYR A 13 1.54 -6.18 -12.11
N LEU A 14 2.67 -6.09 -11.40
CA LEU A 14 3.61 -7.21 -11.31
C LEU A 14 2.94 -8.47 -10.72
N VAL A 15 2.20 -8.30 -9.62
CA VAL A 15 1.53 -9.42 -8.94
C VAL A 15 0.39 -10.01 -9.79
N GLU A 16 -0.42 -9.18 -10.43
CA GLU A 16 -1.54 -9.63 -11.29
C GLU A 16 -1.07 -10.45 -12.48
N ASN A 17 0.12 -10.14 -13.03
CA ASN A 17 0.71 -10.82 -14.17
C ASN A 17 1.70 -11.94 -13.78
N ASP A 18 1.73 -12.35 -12.51
CA ASP A 18 2.65 -13.38 -11.99
C ASP A 18 4.13 -13.07 -12.25
N LEU A 19 4.48 -11.78 -12.30
CA LEU A 19 5.85 -11.32 -12.50
C LEU A 19 6.59 -11.28 -11.16
N SER A 20 7.78 -11.89 -11.14
CA SER A 20 8.66 -11.87 -9.97
C SER A 20 9.29 -10.49 -9.77
N LEU A 21 9.51 -10.11 -8.52
CA LEU A 21 10.30 -8.93 -8.16
C LEU A 21 11.79 -9.22 -8.34
N THR A 22 12.25 -9.20 -9.60
CA THR A 22 13.66 -9.37 -9.94
C THR A 22 14.48 -8.15 -9.52
N GLU A 23 15.80 -8.31 -9.41
CA GLU A 23 16.72 -7.20 -9.13
C GLU A 23 16.57 -6.05 -10.13
N PHE A 24 16.35 -6.36 -11.42
CA PHE A 24 16.10 -5.37 -12.45
C PHE A 24 14.84 -4.53 -12.16
N ASN A 25 13.71 -5.18 -11.88
CA ASN A 25 12.44 -4.48 -11.60
C ASN A 25 12.51 -3.72 -10.26
N LEU A 26 13.18 -4.29 -9.25
CA LEU A 26 13.41 -3.65 -7.97
C LEU A 26 14.19 -2.34 -8.11
N ASN A 27 15.30 -2.37 -8.87
CA ASN A 27 16.11 -1.18 -9.14
C ASN A 27 15.33 -0.12 -9.91
N GLN A 28 14.54 -0.52 -10.91
CA GLN A 28 13.66 0.40 -11.65
C GLN A 28 12.63 1.09 -10.74
N LEU A 29 11.97 0.33 -9.86
CA LEU A 29 11.01 0.87 -8.90
C LEU A 29 11.68 1.80 -7.89
N GLN A 30 12.87 1.46 -7.42
CA GLN A 30 13.66 2.29 -6.52
C GLN A 30 14.03 3.63 -7.18
N GLU A 31 14.59 3.60 -8.39
CA GLU A 31 15.01 4.81 -9.11
C GLU A 31 13.83 5.72 -9.42
N ARG A 32 12.67 5.14 -9.78
CA ARG A 32 11.50 5.90 -10.20
C ARG A 32 10.72 6.52 -9.04
N PHE A 33 10.57 5.80 -7.94
CA PHE A 33 9.71 6.21 -6.81
C PHE A 33 10.50 6.62 -5.55
N ASN A 34 11.84 6.53 -5.60
CA ASN A 34 12.73 6.84 -4.48
C ASN A 34 12.35 6.08 -3.19
N LYS A 35 11.95 4.81 -3.33
CA LYS A 35 11.54 3.93 -2.23
C LYS A 35 12.65 2.94 -1.89
N SER A 36 12.76 2.60 -0.61
CA SER A 36 13.79 1.64 -0.18
C SER A 36 13.49 0.24 -0.71
N PRO A 37 14.51 -0.55 -1.11
CA PRO A 37 14.31 -1.92 -1.60
C PRO A 37 13.55 -2.81 -0.64
N LEU A 38 13.79 -2.65 0.67
CA LEU A 38 13.09 -3.37 1.72
C LEU A 38 11.60 -3.05 1.70
N PHE A 39 11.23 -1.76 1.63
CA PHE A 39 9.83 -1.35 1.59
C PHE A 39 9.13 -1.85 0.32
N ILE A 40 9.78 -1.77 -0.84
CA ILE A 40 9.26 -2.30 -2.11
C ILE A 40 9.00 -3.81 -1.99
N SER A 41 9.95 -4.56 -1.42
CA SER A 41 9.85 -6.01 -1.25
C SER A 41 8.73 -6.41 -0.28
N ASN A 42 8.64 -5.73 0.86
CA ASN A 42 7.59 -5.97 1.85
C ASN A 42 6.21 -5.69 1.25
N LEU A 43 6.07 -4.58 0.52
CA LEU A 43 4.80 -4.22 -0.09
C LEU A 43 4.42 -5.17 -1.24
N TYR A 44 5.39 -5.61 -2.04
CA TYR A 44 5.16 -6.66 -3.05
C TYR A 44 4.67 -7.96 -2.41
N GLN A 45 5.28 -8.40 -1.30
CA GLN A 45 4.83 -9.58 -0.57
C GLN A 45 3.42 -9.40 0.00
N LEU A 46 3.11 -8.23 0.57
CA LEU A 46 1.79 -7.91 1.08
C LEU A 46 0.72 -8.00 -0.03
N ILE A 47 0.99 -7.44 -1.21
CA ILE A 47 0.09 -7.47 -2.37
C ILE A 47 -0.03 -8.91 -2.90
N SER A 48 1.07 -9.64 -3.00
CA SER A 48 1.12 -11.03 -3.48
C SER A 48 0.35 -11.99 -2.58
N ASN A 49 0.51 -11.87 -1.25
CA ASN A 49 -0.24 -12.67 -0.28
C ASN A 49 -1.75 -12.41 -0.33
N ASN A 50 -2.15 -11.23 -0.81
CA ASN A 50 -3.54 -10.84 -0.98
C ASN A 50 -3.99 -10.85 -2.45
N LYS A 51 -3.26 -11.53 -3.35
CA LYS A 51 -3.51 -11.52 -4.80
C LYS A 51 -4.97 -11.81 -5.17
N LEU A 52 -5.60 -12.76 -4.48
CA LEU A 52 -7.00 -13.15 -4.74
C LEU A 52 -8.02 -12.02 -4.48
N PHE A 53 -7.66 -11.04 -3.65
CA PHE A 53 -8.53 -9.92 -3.28
C PHE A 53 -8.29 -8.66 -4.14
N LEU A 54 -7.22 -8.62 -4.94
CA LEU A 54 -6.84 -7.46 -5.76
C LEU A 54 -7.94 -6.95 -6.70
N PRO A 55 -8.73 -7.81 -7.39
CA PRO A 55 -9.79 -7.34 -8.28
C PRO A 55 -10.93 -6.60 -7.55
N PHE A 56 -11.08 -6.80 -6.24
CA PHE A 56 -12.16 -6.20 -5.46
C PHE A 56 -11.79 -4.82 -4.90
N PHE A 57 -10.52 -4.44 -4.95
CA PHE A 57 -10.08 -3.12 -4.48
C PHE A 57 -10.23 -2.06 -5.59
N GLN A 58 -11.37 -1.37 -5.61
CA GLN A 58 -11.56 -0.17 -6.44
C GLN A 58 -10.54 0.93 -6.14
N ASN A 59 -10.04 0.96 -4.89
CA ASN A 59 -9.05 1.91 -4.42
C ASN A 59 -7.93 1.17 -3.67
N ILE A 60 -7.05 0.52 -4.44
CA ILE A 60 -5.92 -0.26 -3.91
C ILE A 60 -5.01 0.55 -2.99
N GLU A 61 -4.82 1.83 -3.29
CA GLU A 61 -4.03 2.74 -2.44
C GLU A 61 -4.59 2.79 -1.02
N SER A 62 -5.92 2.95 -0.88
CA SER A 62 -6.55 3.03 0.44
C SER A 62 -6.54 1.68 1.16
N ALA A 63 -6.69 0.59 0.41
CA ALA A 63 -6.61 -0.77 0.96
C ALA A 63 -5.20 -1.10 1.48
N VAL A 64 -4.16 -0.73 0.73
CA VAL A 64 -2.76 -0.88 1.17
C VAL A 64 -2.48 -0.09 2.44
N TYR A 65 -2.92 1.17 2.50
CA TYR A 65 -2.77 1.97 3.73
C TYR A 65 -3.49 1.32 4.91
N ASP A 66 -4.71 0.82 4.69
CA ASP A 66 -5.48 0.14 5.71
C ASP A 66 -4.80 -1.14 6.22
N CYS A 67 -4.29 -1.99 5.32
CA CYS A 67 -3.56 -3.20 5.67
C CYS A 67 -2.31 -2.89 6.50
N LEU A 68 -1.50 -1.91 6.06
CA LEU A 68 -0.28 -1.52 6.78
C LEU A 68 -0.60 -0.94 8.16
N ILE A 69 -1.67 -0.12 8.29
CA ILE A 69 -2.10 0.37 9.61
C ILE A 69 -2.48 -0.79 10.53
N HIS A 70 -3.24 -1.77 10.04
CA HIS A 70 -3.63 -2.93 10.83
C HIS A 70 -2.43 -3.79 11.24
N GLU A 71 -1.46 -3.99 10.34
CA GLU A 71 -0.22 -4.71 10.65
C GLU A 71 0.57 -4.02 11.78
N GLU A 72 0.72 -2.69 11.69
CA GLU A 72 1.38 -1.90 12.72
C GLU A 72 0.62 -1.92 14.05
N MET A 73 -0.71 -1.89 14.01
CA MET A 73 -1.54 -2.00 15.21
C MET A 73 -1.48 -3.38 15.87
N ASN A 74 -1.31 -4.45 15.07
CA ASN A 74 -1.07 -5.79 15.59
C ASN A 74 0.32 -5.92 16.24
N ASN A 75 1.26 -5.04 15.85
CA ASN A 75 2.59 -4.90 16.46
C ASN A 75 2.61 -3.83 17.57
N ASP A 76 1.54 -3.77 18.38
CA ASP A 76 1.37 -2.92 19.56
C ASP A 76 1.38 -1.40 19.33
N LYS A 77 1.34 -0.90 18.07
CA LYS A 77 1.21 0.55 17.82
C LYS A 77 -0.23 1.02 18.02
N THR A 78 -0.38 2.23 18.55
CA THR A 78 -1.69 2.92 18.53
C THR A 78 -2.09 3.27 17.10
N TYR A 79 -3.39 3.45 16.83
CA TYR A 79 -3.85 3.93 15.51
C TYR A 79 -3.15 5.24 15.07
N TYR A 80 -2.90 6.15 16.01
CA TYR A 80 -2.13 7.36 15.73
C TYR A 80 -0.69 7.03 15.30
N GLY A 81 0.01 6.16 16.04
CA GLY A 81 1.37 5.74 15.70
C GLY A 81 1.45 4.99 14.38
N ALA A 82 0.51 4.09 14.12
CA ALA A 82 0.42 3.33 12.87
C ALA A 82 0.20 4.25 11.66
N THR A 83 -0.77 5.17 11.75
CA THR A 83 -1.02 6.13 10.65
C THR A 83 0.14 7.10 10.42
N LEU A 84 0.88 7.48 11.47
CA LEU A 84 2.09 8.30 11.33
C LEU A 84 3.19 7.51 10.61
N HIS A 85 3.43 6.28 11.02
CA HIS A 85 4.42 5.41 10.40
C HIS A 85 4.15 5.17 8.90
N VAL A 86 2.90 4.85 8.54
CA VAL A 86 2.51 4.69 7.13
C VAL A 86 2.69 5.99 6.35
N ALA A 87 2.42 7.14 6.96
CA ALA A 87 2.65 8.42 6.31
C ALA A 87 4.14 8.66 6.00
N GLU A 88 5.04 8.27 6.92
CA GLU A 88 6.50 8.32 6.71
C GLU A 88 6.95 7.40 5.56
N LEU A 89 6.48 6.16 5.50
CA LEU A 89 6.82 5.22 4.41
C LEU A 89 6.45 5.76 3.03
N PHE A 90 5.34 6.49 2.95
CA PHE A 90 4.81 7.05 1.71
C PHE A 90 5.18 8.51 1.50
N ASP A 91 6.06 9.11 2.32
CA ASP A 91 6.44 10.52 2.25
C ASP A 91 5.22 11.45 2.10
N THR A 92 4.19 11.18 2.90
CA THR A 92 2.91 11.88 2.85
C THR A 92 2.47 12.35 4.24
N THR A 93 1.28 12.92 4.35
CA THR A 93 0.76 13.40 5.62
C THR A 93 -0.13 12.35 6.29
N GLN A 94 -0.06 12.27 7.62
CA GLN A 94 -0.95 11.43 8.41
C GLN A 94 -2.44 11.74 8.11
N THR A 95 -2.77 13.01 7.86
CA THR A 95 -4.12 13.45 7.48
C THR A 95 -4.56 12.81 6.16
N TYR A 96 -3.69 12.76 5.15
CA TYR A 96 -3.99 12.13 3.87
C TYR A 96 -4.31 10.64 4.03
N ILE A 97 -3.47 9.92 4.78
CA ILE A 97 -3.67 8.49 5.09
C ILE A 97 -5.03 8.27 5.76
N LYS A 98 -5.33 9.03 6.84
CA LYS A 98 -6.60 8.93 7.56
C LYS A 98 -7.80 9.22 6.65
N CYS A 99 -7.71 10.23 5.79
CA CYS A 99 -8.78 10.57 4.85
C CYS A 99 -9.06 9.43 3.86
N LYS A 100 -8.02 8.80 3.31
CA LYS A 100 -8.15 7.67 2.37
C LYS A 100 -8.80 6.44 3.00
N VAL A 101 -8.32 6.04 4.18
CA VAL A 101 -8.85 4.89 4.91
C VAL A 101 -10.30 5.14 5.36
N ASN A 102 -10.61 6.34 5.85
CA ASN A 102 -11.99 6.69 6.20
C ASN A 102 -12.93 6.69 4.99
N HIS A 103 -12.45 7.07 3.80
CA HIS A 103 -13.24 7.00 2.57
C HIS A 103 -13.57 5.55 2.23
N LEU A 104 -12.58 4.66 2.27
CA LEU A 104 -12.73 3.22 2.04
C LEU A 104 -13.82 2.62 2.96
N TYR A 105 -13.79 2.91 4.26
CA TYR A 105 -14.81 2.42 5.18
C TYR A 105 -16.21 2.98 4.91
N LYS A 106 -16.32 4.22 4.45
CA LYS A 106 -17.61 4.82 4.07
C LYS A 106 -18.17 4.18 2.80
N GLU A 107 -17.31 3.84 1.84
CA GLU A 107 -17.71 3.13 0.62
C GLU A 107 -18.21 1.72 0.95
N ASN A 108 -17.47 0.98 1.77
CA ASN A 108 -17.86 -0.36 2.20
C ASN A 108 -19.18 -0.37 2.99
N LYS A 109 -19.46 0.65 3.81
CA LYS A 109 -20.73 0.79 4.54
C LYS A 109 -21.95 1.09 3.66
N LYS A 110 -21.76 1.60 2.44
CA LYS A 110 -22.86 1.87 1.50
C LYS A 110 -23.18 0.68 0.60
N ALA A 111 -22.28 -0.30 0.53
CA ALA A 111 -22.38 -1.46 -0.33
C ALA A 111 -23.00 -2.70 0.36
N GLY A 112 -23.20 -2.65 1.68
CA GLY A 112 -23.89 -3.68 2.48
C GLY A 112 -25.19 -3.16 3.07
#